data_AF-A0A965U7F1-F1
#
_entry.id   AF-A0A965U7F1-F1
#
_cell.length_a   1.000
_cell.length_b   1.000
_cell.length_c   1.000
_cell.angle_alpha   90.00
_cell.angle_beta   90.00
_cell.angle_gamma   90.00
#
_symmetry.space_group_name_H-M   'P 1'
#
loop_
_entity.id
_entity.type
_entity.pdbx_description
1 polymer ?
#
loop_
_entity_poly.entity_id
_entity_poly.type
_entity_poly.pdbx_seq_one_letter_code
_entity_poly.pdbx_strand_id
1 'polypeptide(L)'
;MAGKVILEVIRGALAGRKFEYTEKARVFIGRQEDCGIVVPENTVSRYHCLLEIAPPEVKLQDFGSLNGTFLNGEKIGQRERSQSWEEAKDSLHAVFLLNSGDTLGLGSKCELKLTIEAAEACALCGEALPPLYRSGDTIPEDAAPMRYSQRGMHICETCYRKEEEKQMEERLAKMRFEEEAARKKAEAARLAAEKAEREHREAEQREQERKRQEEKQRKKQAEAEMRRAAEQQ
;
A
#
# COMPACT_ATOMS: atom_id res chain seq x y z
N MET A 1 7.65 -0.98 -16.12
CA MET A 1 8.13 -2.03 -15.19
C MET A 1 8.94 -2.99 -16.02
N ALA A 2 10.26 -3.04 -15.84
CA ALA A 2 11.14 -3.90 -16.62
C ALA A 2 11.38 -5.19 -15.83
N GLY A 3 10.38 -6.08 -15.83
CA GLY A 3 10.59 -7.45 -15.38
C GLY A 3 11.29 -8.23 -16.50
N LYS A 4 12.26 -9.08 -16.16
CA LYS A 4 12.90 -10.00 -17.10
C LYS A 4 12.56 -11.44 -16.70
N VAL A 5 12.13 -12.24 -17.65
CA VAL A 5 11.87 -13.67 -17.45
C VAL A 5 12.92 -14.46 -18.21
N ILE A 6 13.59 -15.37 -17.51
CA ILE A 6 14.64 -16.22 -18.04
C ILE A 6 14.18 -17.67 -17.92
N LEU A 7 14.18 -18.39 -19.04
CA LEU A 7 13.93 -19.82 -19.10
C LEU A 7 15.25 -20.52 -19.42
N GLU A 8 15.76 -21.31 -18.50
CA GLU A 8 16.98 -22.10 -18.69
C GLU A 8 16.63 -23.58 -18.82
N VAL A 9 17.09 -24.23 -19.89
CA VAL A 9 16.91 -25.68 -20.05
C VAL A 9 17.94 -26.39 -19.19
N ILE A 10 17.52 -27.04 -18.10
CA ILE A 10 18.43 -27.81 -17.24
C ILE A 10 18.70 -29.18 -17.86
N ARG A 11 17.67 -29.82 -18.42
CA ARG A 11 17.75 -31.19 -18.96
C ARG A 11 17.03 -31.30 -20.30
N GLY A 12 17.57 -32.17 -21.16
CA GLY A 12 17.04 -32.47 -22.49
C GLY A 12 17.96 -32.06 -23.62
N ALA A 13 17.47 -32.16 -24.86
CA ALA A 13 18.23 -31.90 -26.09
C ALA A 13 18.81 -30.47 -26.18
N LEU A 14 18.24 -29.52 -25.45
CA LEU A 14 18.66 -28.12 -25.42
C LEU A 14 19.35 -27.71 -24.10
N ALA A 15 19.81 -28.67 -23.28
CA ALA A 15 20.41 -28.37 -21.98
C ALA A 15 21.49 -27.27 -22.06
N GLY A 16 21.40 -26.30 -21.16
CA GLY A 16 22.26 -25.11 -21.10
C GLY A 16 21.80 -23.91 -21.94
N ARG A 17 20.76 -24.05 -22.79
CA ARG A 17 20.18 -22.89 -23.48
C ARG A 17 19.32 -22.03 -22.55
N LYS A 18 19.41 -20.72 -22.75
CA LYS A 18 18.64 -19.70 -22.03
C LYS A 18 17.79 -18.89 -23.01
N PHE A 19 16.54 -18.65 -22.65
CA PHE A 19 15.62 -17.78 -23.39
C PHE A 19 15.20 -16.64 -22.48
N GLU A 20 15.38 -15.40 -22.95
CA GLU A 20 15.13 -14.20 -22.16
C GLU A 20 13.99 -13.39 -22.77
N TYR A 21 13.06 -12.97 -21.92
CA TYR A 21 11.88 -12.20 -22.31
C TYR A 21 11.71 -10.99 -21.40
N THR A 22 11.76 -9.79 -21.97
CA THR A 22 11.57 -8.51 -21.26
C THR A 22 10.20 -7.88 -21.54
N GLU A 23 9.50 -8.34 -22.57
CA GLU A 23 8.19 -7.84 -22.99
C GLU A 23 7.12 -8.93 -22.91
N LYS A 24 5.86 -8.53 -23.08
CA LYS A 24 4.74 -9.47 -23.11
C LYS A 24 4.85 -10.37 -24.34
N ALA A 25 4.91 -11.68 -24.12
CA ALA A 25 5.07 -12.68 -25.17
C ALA A 25 4.16 -13.89 -24.93
N ARG A 26 3.69 -14.51 -26.00
CA ARG A 26 3.02 -15.82 -25.98
C ARG A 26 3.95 -16.81 -26.67
N VAL A 27 4.47 -17.76 -25.92
CA VAL A 27 5.54 -18.66 -26.36
C VAL A 27 5.03 -20.09 -26.31
N PHE A 28 4.84 -20.68 -27.48
CA PHE A 28 4.59 -22.12 -27.57
C PHE A 28 5.89 -22.89 -27.38
N ILE A 29 5.82 -23.94 -26.55
CA ILE A 29 6.91 -24.90 -26.39
C ILE A 29 6.46 -26.23 -26.95
N GLY A 30 7.28 -26.80 -27.84
CA GLY A 30 6.93 -28.02 -28.53
C GLY A 30 8.03 -28.51 -29.47
N ARG A 31 7.77 -29.62 -30.14
CA ARG A 31 8.70 -30.22 -31.10
C ARG A 31 8.60 -29.58 -32.50
N GLN A 32 7.49 -28.90 -32.81
CA GLN A 32 7.34 -28.26 -34.11
C GLN A 32 8.26 -27.05 -34.26
N GLU A 33 8.66 -26.76 -35.50
CA GLU A 33 9.58 -25.67 -35.82
C GLU A 33 8.92 -24.28 -35.69
N ASP A 34 7.60 -24.21 -35.67
CA ASP A 34 6.83 -22.98 -35.49
C ASP A 34 6.65 -22.58 -34.01
N CYS A 35 7.14 -23.41 -33.08
CA CYS A 35 7.15 -23.09 -31.66
C CYS A 35 8.23 -22.06 -31.34
N GLY A 36 7.95 -21.16 -30.40
CA GLY A 36 8.93 -20.17 -29.94
C GLY A 36 10.12 -20.82 -29.22
N ILE A 37 9.89 -21.96 -28.57
CA ILE A 37 10.94 -22.85 -28.04
C ILE A 37 10.75 -24.23 -28.68
N VAL A 38 11.64 -24.55 -29.60
CA VAL A 38 11.64 -25.82 -30.33
C VAL A 38 12.48 -26.85 -29.58
N VAL A 39 11.83 -27.84 -28.97
CA VAL A 39 12.49 -28.95 -28.27
C VAL A 39 12.46 -30.19 -29.17
N PRO A 40 13.58 -30.57 -29.83
CA PRO A 40 13.61 -31.64 -30.82
C PRO A 40 13.64 -33.04 -30.15
N GLU A 41 12.69 -33.32 -29.25
CA GLU A 41 12.57 -34.59 -28.55
C GLU A 41 11.28 -35.31 -28.90
N ASN A 42 11.37 -36.63 -29.12
CA ASN A 42 10.20 -37.47 -29.40
C ASN A 42 9.24 -37.63 -28.21
N THR A 43 9.71 -37.33 -27.00
CA THR A 43 8.91 -37.28 -25.77
C THR A 43 8.11 -35.99 -25.65
N VAL A 44 8.43 -34.96 -26.44
CA VAL A 44 7.71 -33.68 -26.47
C VAL A 44 6.68 -33.69 -27.61
N SER A 45 5.52 -33.09 -27.34
CA SER A 45 4.43 -33.04 -28.31
C SER A 45 4.66 -31.92 -29.32
N ARG A 46 3.97 -31.97 -30.47
CA ARG A 46 4.10 -30.94 -31.52
C ARG A 46 3.92 -29.54 -30.96
N TYR A 47 2.82 -29.33 -30.25
CA TYR A 47 2.59 -28.22 -29.33
C TYR A 47 2.35 -28.84 -27.97
N HIS A 48 3.26 -28.65 -27.03
CA HIS A 48 3.20 -29.34 -25.72
C HIS A 48 2.52 -28.45 -24.68
N CYS A 49 2.99 -27.21 -24.56
CA CYS A 49 2.41 -26.22 -23.67
C CYS A 49 2.59 -24.81 -24.24
N LEU A 50 1.81 -23.88 -23.68
CA LEU A 50 1.86 -22.46 -23.95
C LEU A 50 2.31 -21.72 -22.68
N LEU A 51 3.30 -20.86 -22.83
CA LEU A 51 3.67 -19.87 -21.83
C LEU A 51 3.13 -18.49 -22.24
N GLU A 52 2.35 -17.87 -21.37
CA GLU A 52 2.00 -16.46 -21.49
C GLU A 52 2.86 -15.66 -20.51
N ILE A 53 3.85 -14.96 -21.07
CA ILE A 53 4.83 -14.17 -20.34
C ILE A 53 4.34 -12.73 -20.34
N ALA A 54 4.11 -12.16 -19.17
CA ALA A 54 3.75 -10.77 -18.95
C ALA A 54 4.51 -10.29 -17.71
N PRO A 55 5.83 -10.00 -17.84
CA PRO A 55 6.70 -9.83 -16.68
C PRO A 55 6.12 -8.80 -15.68
N PRO A 56 6.05 -9.12 -14.39
CA PRO A 56 6.64 -10.29 -13.73
C PRO A 56 5.77 -11.56 -13.73
N GLU A 57 4.55 -11.52 -14.26
CA GLU A 57 3.65 -12.66 -14.25
C GLU A 57 3.94 -13.62 -15.41
N VAL A 58 3.95 -14.93 -15.12
CA VAL A 58 4.06 -15.98 -16.13
C VAL A 58 2.98 -17.01 -15.90
N LYS A 59 2.26 -17.36 -16.97
CA LYS A 59 1.22 -18.39 -16.96
C LYS A 59 1.62 -19.56 -17.85
N LEU A 60 1.33 -20.76 -17.40
CA LEU A 60 1.54 -22.02 -18.10
C LEU A 60 0.21 -22.70 -18.38
N GLN A 61 0.04 -23.17 -19.60
CA GLN A 61 -1.11 -23.95 -20.01
C GLN A 61 -0.64 -25.18 -20.78
N ASP A 62 -1.10 -26.37 -20.39
CA ASP A 62 -0.90 -27.59 -21.19
C ASP A 62 -1.73 -27.47 -22.48
N PHE A 63 -1.17 -27.88 -23.61
CA PHE A 63 -1.84 -27.80 -24.91
C PHE A 63 -2.18 -29.19 -25.46
N GLY A 64 -2.61 -30.09 -24.57
CA GLY A 64 -2.94 -31.48 -24.89
C GLY A 64 -1.69 -32.33 -25.07
N SER A 65 -0.75 -32.26 -24.14
CA SER A 65 0.49 -33.03 -24.23
C SER A 65 0.23 -34.54 -24.09
N LEU A 66 0.93 -35.35 -24.90
CA LEU A 66 0.77 -36.82 -24.87
C LEU A 66 1.34 -37.45 -23.59
N ASN A 67 2.51 -37.00 -23.15
CA ASN A 67 3.22 -37.56 -22.00
C ASN A 67 2.93 -36.80 -20.69
N GLY A 68 2.34 -35.61 -20.81
CA GLY A 68 2.03 -34.73 -19.70
C GLY A 68 3.04 -33.60 -19.54
N THR A 69 2.54 -32.48 -19.03
CA THR A 69 3.33 -31.36 -18.52
C THR A 69 3.48 -31.50 -17.01
N PHE A 70 4.67 -31.24 -16.49
CA PHE A 70 5.00 -31.33 -15.08
C PHE A 70 5.47 -29.96 -14.56
N LEU A 71 5.03 -29.58 -13.37
CA LEU A 71 5.47 -28.39 -12.64
C LEU A 71 6.02 -28.83 -11.28
N ASN A 72 7.28 -28.52 -11.00
CA ASN A 72 7.97 -28.92 -9.76
C ASN A 72 7.87 -30.42 -9.46
N GLY A 73 7.85 -31.25 -10.51
CA GLY A 73 7.69 -32.70 -10.42
C GLY A 73 6.24 -33.19 -10.33
N GLU A 74 5.27 -32.31 -10.13
CA GLU A 74 3.85 -32.64 -10.13
C GLU A 74 3.26 -32.56 -11.56
N LYS A 75 2.48 -33.55 -11.96
CA LYS A 75 1.85 -33.57 -13.29
C LYS A 75 0.60 -32.69 -13.32
N ILE A 76 0.64 -31.63 -14.11
CA ILE A 76 -0.42 -30.60 -14.13
C ILE A 76 -1.40 -30.72 -15.30
N GLY A 77 -1.02 -31.43 -16.36
CA GLY A 77 -1.85 -31.58 -17.55
C GLY A 77 -1.40 -32.74 -18.41
N GLN A 78 -2.36 -33.37 -19.09
CA GLN A 78 -2.17 -34.39 -20.12
C GLN A 78 -3.49 -34.56 -20.86
N ARG A 79 -3.46 -34.78 -22.17
CA ARG A 79 -4.66 -35.25 -22.87
C ARG A 79 -4.89 -36.75 -22.64
N GLU A 80 -6.14 -37.18 -22.77
CA GLU A 80 -6.45 -38.59 -22.80
C GLU A 80 -5.83 -39.23 -24.06
N ARG A 81 -5.27 -40.44 -23.93
CA ARG A 81 -4.52 -41.09 -25.03
C ARG A 81 -5.41 -41.42 -26.23
N SER A 82 -6.72 -41.53 -26.00
CA SER A 82 -7.77 -41.76 -26.99
C SER A 82 -8.11 -40.51 -27.81
N GLN A 83 -7.74 -39.30 -27.36
CA GLN A 83 -8.10 -38.04 -28.01
C GLN A 83 -7.06 -37.59 -29.03
N SER A 84 -7.55 -37.12 -30.18
CA SER A 84 -6.73 -36.47 -31.20
C SER A 84 -6.25 -35.09 -30.73
N TRP A 85 -5.21 -34.55 -31.40
CA TRP A 85 -4.76 -33.18 -31.15
C TRP A 85 -5.83 -32.14 -31.53
N GLU A 86 -6.62 -32.41 -32.58
CA GLU A 86 -7.71 -31.54 -33.01
C GLU A 86 -8.83 -31.45 -31.97
N GLU A 87 -9.12 -32.54 -31.26
CA GLU A 87 -10.14 -32.61 -30.21
C GLU A 87 -9.64 -31.99 -28.90
N ALA A 88 -8.36 -32.17 -28.57
CA ALA A 88 -7.75 -31.63 -27.36
C ALA A 88 -7.47 -30.12 -27.44
N LYS A 89 -7.54 -29.50 -28.63
CA LYS A 89 -7.27 -28.06 -28.81
C LYS A 89 -8.34 -27.17 -28.18
N ASP A 90 -9.60 -27.64 -28.16
CA ASP A 90 -10.75 -26.89 -27.63
C ASP A 90 -11.10 -27.26 -26.18
N SER A 91 -10.36 -28.20 -25.58
CA SER A 91 -10.49 -28.53 -24.16
C SER A 91 -9.94 -27.39 -23.30
N LEU A 92 -10.71 -27.01 -22.27
CA LEU A 92 -10.29 -26.04 -21.25
C LEU A 92 -9.15 -26.62 -20.40
N HIS A 93 -7.92 -26.53 -20.90
CA HIS A 93 -6.74 -26.87 -20.12
C HIS A 93 -6.54 -25.85 -19.02
N ALA A 94 -6.31 -26.32 -17.79
CA ALA A 94 -6.07 -25.48 -16.63
C ALA A 94 -4.85 -24.56 -16.84
N VAL A 95 -4.97 -23.32 -16.39
CA VAL A 95 -3.91 -22.32 -16.44
C VAL A 95 -3.25 -22.26 -15.06
N PHE A 96 -1.94 -22.44 -15.02
CA PHE A 96 -1.13 -22.43 -13.81
C PHE A 96 -0.26 -21.17 -13.79
N LEU A 97 -0.15 -20.52 -12.63
CA LEU A 97 0.78 -19.41 -12.43
C LEU A 97 2.16 -19.95 -12.05
N LEU A 98 3.20 -19.47 -12.74
CA LEU A 98 4.59 -19.84 -12.47
C LEU A 98 5.29 -18.78 -11.63
N ASN A 99 6.13 -19.25 -10.72
CA ASN A 99 6.96 -18.45 -9.82
C ASN A 99 8.45 -18.57 -10.18
N SER A 100 9.26 -17.60 -9.71
CA SER A 100 10.70 -17.66 -9.88
C SER A 100 11.27 -18.87 -9.15
N GLY A 101 12.08 -19.68 -9.85
CA GLY A 101 12.63 -20.92 -9.33
C GLY A 101 11.87 -22.18 -9.74
N ASP A 102 10.65 -22.05 -10.30
CA ASP A 102 9.84 -23.19 -10.73
C ASP A 102 10.51 -23.99 -11.84
N THR A 103 10.28 -25.30 -11.83
CA THR A 103 10.80 -26.24 -12.81
C THR A 103 9.66 -26.84 -13.64
N LEU A 104 9.73 -26.64 -14.96
CA LEU A 104 8.78 -27.11 -15.95
C LEU A 104 9.34 -28.36 -16.65
N GLY A 105 8.74 -29.51 -16.38
CA GLY A 105 9.02 -30.76 -17.07
C GLY A 105 8.12 -30.96 -18.29
N LEU A 106 8.71 -31.26 -19.44
CA LEU A 106 8.02 -31.57 -20.69
C LEU A 106 8.26 -33.04 -21.04
N GLY A 107 7.27 -33.89 -20.76
CA GLY A 107 7.44 -35.34 -20.85
C GLY A 107 8.48 -35.86 -19.85
N SER A 108 9.26 -36.88 -20.24
CA SER A 108 10.16 -37.60 -19.33
C SER A 108 11.63 -37.19 -19.41
N LYS A 109 12.01 -36.30 -20.33
CA LYS A 109 13.42 -36.03 -20.66
C LYS A 109 13.82 -34.56 -20.74
N CYS A 110 12.86 -33.63 -20.75
CA CYS A 110 13.14 -32.21 -20.84
C CYS A 110 12.64 -31.49 -19.59
N GLU A 111 13.52 -30.71 -18.96
CA GLU A 111 13.21 -29.88 -17.80
C GLU A 111 13.77 -28.47 -18.03
N LEU A 112 12.94 -27.46 -17.79
CA LEU A 112 13.29 -26.05 -17.87
C LEU A 112 13.10 -25.42 -16.49
N LYS A 113 14.04 -24.58 -16.07
CA LYS A 113 13.89 -23.73 -14.88
C LYS A 113 13.52 -22.33 -15.28
N LEU A 114 12.50 -21.82 -14.62
CA LEU A 114 12.01 -20.48 -14.80
C LEU A 114 12.64 -19.59 -13.73
N THR A 115 13.15 -18.43 -14.13
CA THR A 115 13.69 -17.41 -13.23
C THR A 115 13.05 -16.08 -13.64
N ILE A 116 12.28 -15.50 -12.73
CA ILE A 116 11.64 -14.20 -12.92
C ILE A 116 12.48 -13.19 -12.15
N GLU A 117 13.16 -12.33 -12.88
CA GLU A 117 13.76 -11.10 -12.35
C GLU A 117 12.69 -10.00 -12.41
N ALA A 118 11.76 -10.07 -11.47
CA ALA A 118 10.82 -9.01 -11.22
C ALA A 118 11.59 -7.89 -10.50
N ALA A 119 12.07 -6.89 -11.23
CA ALA A 119 12.40 -5.62 -10.62
C ALA A 119 11.08 -4.98 -10.18
N GLU A 120 10.59 -5.39 -9.01
CA GLU A 120 9.69 -4.51 -8.28
C GLU A 120 10.43 -3.19 -8.08
N ALA A 121 9.77 -2.08 -8.38
CA ALA A 121 10.39 -0.78 -8.25
C ALA A 121 9.67 -0.01 -7.15
N CYS A 122 10.43 0.79 -6.42
CA CYS A 122 9.89 1.69 -5.42
C CYS A 122 8.82 2.56 -6.08
N ALA A 123 7.61 2.53 -5.51
CA ALA A 123 6.49 3.33 -6.03
C ALA A 123 6.75 4.85 -6.01
N LEU A 124 7.74 5.31 -5.25
CA LEU A 124 8.09 6.72 -5.09
C LEU A 124 9.31 7.16 -5.91
N CYS A 125 10.39 6.38 -5.93
CA CYS A 125 11.63 6.76 -6.64
C CYS A 125 11.92 5.93 -7.90
N GLY A 126 11.21 4.82 -8.12
CA GLY A 126 11.43 3.93 -9.26
C GLY A 126 12.68 3.04 -9.15
N GLU A 127 13.40 3.09 -8.03
CA GLU A 127 14.58 2.26 -7.80
C GLU A 127 14.19 0.80 -7.58
N ALA A 128 15.01 -0.13 -8.08
CA ALA A 128 14.74 -1.56 -7.96
C ALA A 128 14.71 -1.98 -6.48
N LEU A 129 13.64 -2.67 -6.11
CA LEU A 129 13.43 -3.30 -4.83
C LEU A 129 13.83 -4.77 -4.92
N PRO A 130 14.25 -5.36 -3.79
CA PRO A 130 14.45 -6.79 -3.71
C PRO A 130 13.13 -7.53 -4.03
N PRO A 131 13.21 -8.76 -4.58
CA PRO A 131 12.04 -9.54 -4.95
C PRO A 131 11.14 -9.77 -3.72
N LEU A 132 9.82 -9.69 -3.90
CA LEU A 132 8.89 -10.10 -2.84
C LEU A 132 8.95 -11.61 -2.66
N TYR A 133 9.32 -12.02 -1.45
CA TYR A 133 9.13 -13.38 -0.99
C TYR A 133 7.63 -13.61 -0.75
N ARG A 134 7.02 -14.50 -1.53
CA ARG A 134 5.62 -14.90 -1.41
C ARG A 134 5.46 -15.99 -0.35
N SER A 135 4.22 -16.25 0.04
CA SER A 135 3.89 -17.31 1.00
C SER A 135 4.39 -18.66 0.52
N GLY A 136 5.40 -19.22 1.20
CA GLY A 136 6.06 -20.47 0.84
C GLY A 136 7.55 -20.33 0.54
N ASP A 137 8.05 -19.11 0.32
CA ASP A 137 9.46 -18.86 0.08
C ASP A 137 10.29 -18.95 1.37
N THR A 138 11.49 -19.55 1.30
CA THR A 138 12.50 -19.43 2.36
C THR A 138 13.12 -18.05 2.30
N ILE A 139 12.75 -17.18 3.24
CA ILE A 139 13.29 -15.81 3.34
C ILE A 139 14.73 -15.89 3.87
N PRO A 140 15.73 -15.36 3.14
CA PRO A 140 17.10 -15.24 3.65
C PRO A 140 17.17 -14.41 4.94
N GLU A 141 18.07 -14.73 5.86
CA GLU A 141 18.24 -13.98 7.12
C GLU A 141 18.67 -12.52 6.90
N ASP A 142 19.29 -12.23 5.75
CA ASP A 142 19.74 -10.91 5.29
C ASP A 142 18.72 -10.19 4.38
N ALA A 143 17.50 -10.74 4.23
CA ALA A 143 16.46 -10.12 3.42
C ALA A 143 16.07 -8.74 4.00
N ALA A 144 16.09 -7.72 3.14
CA ALA A 144 15.65 -6.38 3.53
C ALA A 144 14.16 -6.40 3.93
N PRO A 145 13.78 -5.69 5.01
CA PRO A 145 12.40 -5.65 5.45
C PRO A 145 11.52 -4.96 4.40
N MET A 146 10.39 -5.58 4.07
CA MET A 146 9.39 -4.98 3.18
C MET A 146 8.84 -3.70 3.80
N ARG A 147 8.87 -2.59 3.04
CA ARG A 147 8.35 -1.29 3.47
C ARG A 147 7.22 -0.86 2.56
N TYR A 148 6.17 -0.33 3.17
CA TYR A 148 4.97 0.11 2.46
C TYR A 148 4.72 1.58 2.74
N SER A 149 4.29 2.30 1.71
CA SER A 149 3.74 3.65 1.83
C SER A 149 2.38 3.64 2.54
N GLN A 150 1.86 4.81 2.92
CA GLN A 150 0.52 4.93 3.50
C GLN A 150 -0.61 4.38 2.61
N ARG A 151 -0.35 4.25 1.30
CA ARG A 151 -1.30 3.72 0.31
C ARG A 151 -1.15 2.20 0.08
N GLY A 152 -0.33 1.52 0.88
CA GLY A 152 -0.07 0.08 0.75
C GLY A 152 0.83 -0.30 -0.42
N MET A 153 1.50 0.66 -1.06
CA MET A 153 2.44 0.38 -2.16
C MET A 153 3.85 0.14 -1.63
N HIS A 154 4.57 -0.82 -2.19
CA HIS A 154 5.94 -1.17 -1.79
C HIS A 154 6.92 -0.05 -2.16
N ILE A 155 7.75 0.35 -1.19
CA ILE A 155 8.72 1.46 -1.31
C ILE A 155 10.07 1.06 -0.71
N CYS A 156 11.16 1.71 -1.14
CA CYS A 156 12.49 1.45 -0.60
C CYS A 156 12.66 2.06 0.80
N GLU A 157 13.68 1.61 1.54
CA GLU A 157 13.98 2.10 2.89
C GLU A 157 14.25 3.62 2.94
N THR A 158 14.91 4.16 1.92
CA THR A 158 15.20 5.60 1.85
C THR A 158 13.93 6.43 1.66
N CYS A 159 13.02 5.98 0.80
CA CYS A 159 11.72 6.61 0.61
C CYS A 159 10.84 6.47 1.86
N TYR A 160 10.87 5.32 2.52
CA TYR A 160 10.14 5.09 3.77
C TYR A 160 10.60 6.07 4.87
N ARG A 161 11.92 6.22 5.08
CA ARG A 161 12.47 7.18 6.06
C ARG A 161 12.08 8.62 5.76
N LYS A 162 12.13 9.04 4.49
CA LYS A 162 11.68 10.38 4.08
C LYS A 162 10.19 10.62 4.37
N GLU A 163 9.36 9.60 4.16
CA GLU A 163 7.92 9.69 4.46
C GLU A 163 7.67 9.76 5.97
N GLU A 164 8.43 9.03 6.79
CA GLU A 164 8.37 9.13 8.25
C GLU A 164 8.85 10.49 8.77
N GLU A 165 9.96 11.02 8.26
CA GLU A 165 10.48 12.35 8.64
C GLU A 165 9.43 13.43 8.35
N LYS A 166 8.85 13.42 7.15
CA LYS A 166 7.81 14.37 6.78
C LYS A 166 6.58 14.27 7.69
N GLN A 167 6.15 13.05 8.03
CA GLN A 167 5.04 12.85 8.95
C GLN A 167 5.36 13.35 10.37
N MET A 168 6.59 13.14 10.83
CA MET A 168 7.03 13.63 12.13
C MET A 168 7.05 15.16 12.15
N GLU A 169 7.57 15.81 11.10
CA GLU A 169 7.55 17.27 10.96
C GLU A 169 6.12 17.83 10.92
N GLU A 170 5.22 17.21 10.15
CA GLU A 170 3.81 17.62 10.09
C GLU A 170 3.11 17.46 11.44
N ARG A 171 3.38 16.37 12.18
CA ARG A 171 2.85 16.17 13.55
C ARG A 171 3.38 17.22 14.52
N LEU A 172 4.68 17.50 14.48
CA LEU A 172 5.29 18.53 15.32
C LEU A 172 4.73 19.93 15.00
N ALA A 173 4.54 20.24 13.72
CA ALA A 173 3.93 21.49 13.28
C ALA A 173 2.48 21.61 13.78
N LYS A 174 1.70 20.53 13.69
CA LYS A 174 0.33 20.48 14.22
C LYS A 174 0.28 20.70 15.73
N MET A 175 1.15 20.02 16.49
CA MET A 175 1.24 20.22 17.94
C MET A 175 1.58 21.65 18.32
N ARG A 176 2.54 22.28 17.64
CA ARG A 176 2.90 23.69 17.87
C ARG A 176 1.74 24.63 17.58
N PHE A 177 0.99 24.38 16.50
CA PHE A 177 -0.19 25.19 16.17
C PHE A 177 -1.29 25.05 17.23
N GLU A 178 -1.55 23.83 17.69
CA GLU A 178 -2.52 23.56 18.77
C GLU A 178 -2.09 24.22 20.09
N GLU A 179 -0.81 24.17 20.44
CA GLU A 179 -0.24 24.81 21.63
C GLU A 179 -0.35 26.34 21.56
N GLU A 180 -0.02 26.94 20.41
CA GLU A 180 -0.17 28.39 20.21
C GLU A 180 -1.64 28.84 20.27
N ALA A 181 -2.54 28.06 19.68
CA ALA A 181 -3.98 28.30 19.76
C ALA A 181 -4.49 28.20 21.20
N ALA A 182 -4.05 27.19 21.96
CA ALA A 182 -4.38 27.03 23.36
C ALA A 182 -3.87 28.21 24.21
N ARG A 183 -2.63 28.67 23.96
CA ARG A 183 -2.05 29.84 24.64
C ARG A 183 -2.84 31.12 24.36
N LYS A 184 -3.17 31.40 23.10
CA LYS A 184 -3.99 32.57 22.72
C LYS A 184 -5.38 32.51 23.37
N LYS A 185 -5.99 31.32 23.41
CA LYS A 185 -7.30 31.11 24.05
C LYS A 185 -7.23 31.35 25.56
N ALA A 186 -6.19 30.87 26.24
CA ALA A 186 -5.98 31.09 27.66
C ALA A 186 -5.75 32.58 27.99
N GLU A 187 -4.97 33.28 27.17
CA GLU A 187 -4.75 34.72 27.31
C GLU A 187 -6.03 35.53 27.11
N ALA A 188 -6.81 35.21 26.07
CA ALA A 188 -8.11 35.85 25.82
C ALA A 188 -9.09 35.61 26.99
N ALA A 189 -9.12 34.39 27.55
CA ALA A 189 -9.95 34.08 28.71
C ALA A 189 -9.52 34.88 29.95
N ARG A 190 -8.21 35.06 30.18
CA ARG A 190 -7.70 35.88 31.29
C ARG A 190 -8.11 37.34 31.15
N LEU A 191 -7.93 37.94 29.97
CA LEU A 191 -8.33 39.32 29.70
C LEU A 191 -9.86 39.52 29.83
N ALA A 192 -10.64 38.53 29.39
CA ALA A 192 -12.09 38.57 29.56
C ALA A 192 -12.50 38.51 31.04
N ALA A 193 -11.83 37.68 31.85
CA ALA A 193 -12.07 37.60 33.29
C ALA A 193 -11.71 38.93 34.00
N GLU A 194 -10.56 39.52 33.68
CA GLU A 194 -10.13 40.81 34.25
C GLU A 194 -11.11 41.94 33.89
N LYS A 195 -11.59 41.97 32.64
CA LYS A 195 -12.62 42.92 32.20
C LYS A 195 -13.93 42.74 32.97
N ALA A 196 -14.38 41.50 33.14
CA ALA A 196 -15.60 41.19 33.88
C ALA A 196 -15.50 41.59 35.36
N GLU A 197 -14.35 41.35 36.01
CA GLU A 197 -14.10 41.82 37.38
C GLU A 197 -14.14 43.34 37.50
N ARG A 198 -13.55 44.05 36.53
CA ARG A 198 -13.58 45.51 36.50
C ARG A 198 -15.01 46.03 36.36
N GLU A 199 -15.78 45.48 35.43
CA GLU A 199 -17.19 45.85 35.24
C GLU A 199 -18.03 45.57 36.50
N HIS A 200 -17.78 44.45 37.19
CA HIS A 200 -18.43 44.14 38.46
C HIS A 200 -18.10 45.19 39.53
N ARG A 201 -16.81 45.54 39.72
CA ARG A 201 -16.40 46.57 40.68
C ARG A 201 -16.99 47.93 40.37
N GLU A 202 -17.05 48.32 39.09
CA GLU A 202 -17.67 49.57 38.65
C GLU A 202 -19.19 49.57 38.93
N ALA A 203 -19.87 48.44 38.72
CA ALA A 203 -21.30 48.30 39.03
C ALA A 203 -21.57 48.40 40.54
N GLU A 204 -20.75 47.75 41.38
CA GLU A 204 -20.85 47.84 42.83
C GLU A 204 -20.64 49.28 43.32
N GLN A 205 -19.65 49.99 42.78
CA GLN A 205 -19.40 51.40 43.11
C GLN A 205 -20.61 52.27 42.76
N ARG A 206 -21.20 52.09 41.58
CA ARG A 206 -22.42 52.82 41.17
C ARG A 206 -23.60 52.53 42.10
N GLU A 207 -23.77 51.29 42.53
CA GLU A 207 -24.84 50.93 43.47
C GLU A 207 -24.62 51.57 44.84
N GLN A 208 -23.38 51.54 45.36
CA GLN A 208 -23.03 52.19 46.62
C GLN A 208 -23.25 53.71 46.56
N GLU A 209 -22.89 54.34 45.44
CA GLU A 209 -23.12 55.76 45.23
C GLU A 209 -24.62 56.08 45.19
N ARG A 210 -25.43 55.27 44.49
CA ARG A 210 -26.89 55.40 44.47
C ARG A 210 -27.48 55.32 45.88
N LYS A 211 -27.09 54.31 46.67
CA LYS A 211 -27.53 54.16 48.07
C LYS A 211 -27.15 55.37 48.92
N ARG A 212 -25.92 55.90 48.77
CA ARG A 212 -25.48 57.13 49.47
C ARG A 212 -26.30 58.36 49.06
N GLN A 213 -26.65 58.49 47.79
CA GLN A 213 -27.49 59.59 47.30
C GLN A 213 -28.92 59.49 47.86
N GLU A 214 -29.53 58.30 47.85
CA GLU A 214 -30.85 58.04 48.43
C GLU A 214 -30.87 58.36 49.94
N GLU A 215 -29.85 57.94 50.69
CA GLU A 215 -29.74 58.24 52.13
C GLU A 215 -29.62 59.75 52.38
N LYS A 216 -28.79 60.46 51.60
CA LYS A 216 -28.68 61.92 51.66
C LYS A 216 -30.02 62.60 51.35
N GLN A 217 -30.76 62.11 50.35
CA GLN A 217 -32.08 62.64 50.02
C GLN A 217 -33.08 62.43 51.16
N ARG A 218 -33.12 61.22 51.75
CA ARG A 218 -33.97 60.93 52.92
C ARG A 218 -33.66 61.84 54.10
N LYS A 219 -32.37 62.03 54.42
CA LYS A 219 -31.93 62.94 55.50
C LYS A 219 -32.41 64.38 55.23
N LYS A 220 -32.23 64.89 54.01
CA LYS A 220 -32.71 66.23 53.61
C LYS A 220 -34.24 66.35 53.70
N GLN A 221 -34.99 65.32 53.28
CA GLN A 221 -36.44 65.31 53.37
C GLN A 221 -36.90 65.35 54.83
N ALA A 222 -36.33 64.52 55.70
CA ALA A 222 -36.65 64.50 57.13
C ALA A 222 -36.32 65.84 57.82
N GLU A 223 -35.19 66.47 57.46
CA GLU A 223 -34.82 67.79 57.97
C GLU A 223 -35.78 68.89 57.51
N ALA A 224 -36.23 68.84 56.25
CA ALA A 224 -37.25 69.76 55.72
C ALA A 224 -38.62 69.56 56.38
N GLU A 225 -39.04 68.32 56.66
CA GLU A 225 -40.27 68.00 57.37
C GLU A 225 -40.23 68.49 58.83
N MET A 226 -39.13 68.26 59.55
CA MET A 226 -38.94 68.81 60.90
C MET A 226 -39.01 70.33 60.92
N ARG A 227 -38.41 71.00 59.93
CA ARG A 227 -38.44 72.46 59.84
C ARG A 227 -39.86 73.00 59.58
N ARG A 228 -40.65 72.33 58.74
CA ARG A 228 -42.06 72.65 58.51
C ARG A 228 -42.92 72.43 59.75
N ALA A 229 -42.67 71.36 60.51
CA ALA A 229 -43.38 71.10 61.75
C ALA A 229 -43.10 72.16 62.83
N ALA A 230 -41.87 72.67 62.88
CA ALA A 230 -41.49 73.75 63.80
C ALA A 230 -42.09 75.12 63.43
N GLU A 231 -42.38 75.39 62.16
CA GLU A 231 -43.06 76.63 61.71
C GLU A 231 -44.58 76.61 61.94
N GLN A 232 -45.17 75.46 62.25
CA GLN A 232 -46.62 75.30 62.51
C GLN A 232 -46.99 75.32 64.01
N GLN A 233 -46.02 75.50 64.91
CA GLN A 233 -46.21 75.69 66.36
C GLN A 233 -45.96 77.15 66.76
#